data_AF-B9JWR1-F1
#
_entry.id   AF-B9JWR1-F1
#
_cell.length_a   1.000
_cell.length_b   1.000
_cell.length_c   1.000
_cell.angle_alpha   90.00
_cell.angle_beta   90.00
_cell.angle_gamma   90.00
#
_symmetry.space_group_name_H-M   'P 1'
#
loop_
_entity.id
_entity.type
_entity.pdbx_description
1 polymer ?
#
loop_
_entity_poly.entity_id
_entity_poly.type
_entity_poly.pdbx_seq_one_letter_code
_entity_poly.pdbx_strand_id
1 'polypeptide(L)'
;MTFTAAKTARAALSALVLSTGFAGASFAQQQPAGDAGLPPQGWFKTCAKQEDNDICTVQNIQVAQNRQMIIAVAIISIEGKMNRKLMQVSVPSARLVPPGVVLQIDGGKGQKIDYAVCFPDRCTAEIPLTDAMIASLKKGHDVVFTSMNFRRVPNPIKISLDGFTGSYDGPAITQSQAQERQRLLEEAMQKKNEESQKALEDAQKAAKETK
;
A
#
# COMPACT_ATOMS: atom_id res chain seq x y z
N MET A 1 -21.26 -64.63 -21.43
CA MET A 1 -20.87 -65.17 -20.11
C MET A 1 -21.63 -64.41 -19.06
N THR A 2 -22.73 -65.00 -18.62
CA THR A 2 -23.67 -64.54 -17.60
C THR A 2 -23.10 -64.87 -16.23
N PHE A 3 -22.97 -63.88 -15.34
CA PHE A 3 -22.65 -64.11 -13.93
C PHE A 3 -23.85 -63.83 -13.05
N THR A 4 -24.18 -64.87 -12.28
CA THR A 4 -25.36 -65.10 -11.46
C THR A 4 -25.29 -64.33 -10.14
N ALA A 5 -26.44 -63.83 -9.68
CA ALA A 5 -26.61 -63.21 -8.37
C ALA A 5 -26.65 -64.26 -7.25
N ALA A 6 -26.06 -63.95 -6.09
CA ALA A 6 -26.31 -64.64 -4.84
C ALA A 6 -26.69 -63.63 -3.75
N LYS A 7 -27.91 -63.78 -3.21
CA LYS A 7 -28.44 -63.13 -2.02
C LYS A 7 -28.07 -63.95 -0.78
N THR A 8 -27.50 -63.32 0.24
CA THR A 8 -27.56 -63.68 1.68
C THR A 8 -26.75 -62.63 2.43
N ALA A 9 -27.06 -62.12 3.62
CA ALA A 9 -28.20 -62.15 4.51
C ALA A 9 -27.98 -61.00 5.51
N ARG A 10 -29.05 -60.35 5.98
CA ARG A 10 -29.00 -59.34 7.04
C ARG A 10 -28.48 -59.96 8.35
N ALA A 11 -27.47 -59.35 8.93
CA ALA A 11 -27.25 -59.37 10.38
C ALA A 11 -27.03 -57.93 10.83
N ALA A 12 -28.02 -57.37 11.51
CA ALA A 12 -27.93 -56.10 12.20
C ALA A 12 -27.29 -56.36 13.57
N LEU A 13 -26.13 -55.75 13.83
CA LEU A 13 -25.70 -55.44 15.19
C LEU A 13 -25.46 -53.93 15.26
N SER A 14 -26.38 -53.27 15.95
CA SER A 14 -26.22 -51.91 16.44
C SER A 14 -25.06 -51.86 17.42
N ALA A 15 -24.01 -51.14 17.06
CA ALA A 15 -22.98 -50.70 18.00
C ALA A 15 -22.90 -49.16 17.92
N LEU A 16 -23.28 -48.55 19.04
CA LEU A 16 -23.38 -47.14 19.29
C LEU A 16 -22.00 -46.62 19.69
N VAL A 17 -21.24 -45.94 18.81
CA VAL A 17 -19.99 -45.27 19.21
C VAL A 17 -19.73 -44.00 18.39
N LEU A 18 -19.93 -42.87 19.08
CA LEU A 18 -19.33 -41.54 18.95
C LEU A 18 -19.23 -40.89 17.55
N SER A 19 -20.13 -39.92 17.35
CA SER A 19 -19.97 -38.77 16.47
C SER A 19 -18.62 -38.08 16.67
N THR A 20 -17.68 -38.30 15.74
CA THR A 20 -16.56 -37.41 15.52
C THR A 20 -16.84 -36.61 14.25
N GLY A 21 -17.52 -35.47 14.45
CA GLY A 21 -17.55 -34.43 13.45
C GLY A 21 -16.13 -33.90 13.25
N PHE A 22 -15.44 -34.38 12.22
CA PHE A 22 -14.33 -33.63 11.65
C PHE A 22 -14.93 -32.46 10.86
N ALA A 23 -15.30 -31.42 11.60
CA ALA A 23 -15.33 -30.08 11.06
C ALA A 23 -13.94 -29.83 10.46
N GLY A 24 -13.84 -29.80 9.14
CA GLY A 24 -12.67 -29.27 8.45
C GLY A 24 -12.47 -27.85 8.96
N ALA A 25 -11.49 -27.68 9.83
CA ALA A 25 -11.06 -26.38 10.30
C ALA A 25 -10.55 -25.60 9.09
N SER A 26 -11.41 -24.74 8.55
CA SER A 26 -11.00 -23.66 7.67
C SER A 26 -10.18 -22.70 8.51
N PHE A 27 -8.87 -22.93 8.61
CA PHE A 27 -7.95 -21.91 9.09
C PHE A 27 -7.74 -20.88 7.99
N ALA A 28 -8.78 -20.11 7.69
CA ALA A 28 -8.61 -18.77 7.19
C ALA A 28 -8.54 -17.87 8.43
N GLN A 29 -7.34 -17.68 8.99
CA GLN A 29 -7.06 -16.48 9.75
C GLN A 29 -7.12 -15.29 8.79
N GLN A 30 -8.33 -14.87 8.42
CA GLN A 30 -8.55 -13.51 7.98
C GLN A 30 -8.65 -12.70 9.27
N GLN A 31 -7.52 -12.12 9.69
CA GLN A 31 -7.52 -11.03 10.66
C GLN A 31 -8.66 -10.06 10.33
N PRO A 32 -9.41 -9.58 11.33
CA PRO A 32 -10.41 -8.56 11.07
C PRO A 32 -9.71 -7.41 10.34
N ALA A 33 -10.22 -7.09 9.15
CA ALA A 33 -9.91 -5.85 8.46
C ALA A 33 -10.42 -4.73 9.39
N GLY A 34 -9.60 -4.37 10.38
CA GLY A 34 -9.78 -3.16 11.14
C GLY A 34 -9.87 -2.01 10.16
N ASP A 35 -10.78 -1.08 10.45
CA ASP A 35 -11.03 0.12 9.67
C ASP A 35 -9.70 0.83 9.38
N ALA A 36 -9.09 0.49 8.26
CA ALA A 36 -7.78 1.00 7.88
C ALA A 36 -8.05 2.42 7.40
N GLY A 37 -8.01 3.37 8.34
CA GLY A 37 -8.07 4.79 8.05
C GLY A 37 -7.13 5.16 6.91
N LEU A 38 -7.39 6.31 6.28
CA LEU A 38 -6.63 6.79 5.12
C LEU A 38 -5.11 6.65 5.35
N PRO A 39 -4.36 6.25 4.31
CA PRO A 39 -2.92 6.14 4.45
C PRO A 39 -2.33 7.50 4.86
N PRO A 40 -1.25 7.50 5.66
CA PRO A 40 -0.53 8.71 6.01
C PRO A 40 -0.14 9.49 4.74
N GLN A 41 -0.27 10.81 4.78
CA GLN A 41 0.14 11.65 3.66
C GLN A 41 1.66 11.73 3.57
N GLY A 42 2.18 11.70 2.35
CA GLY A 42 3.62 11.79 2.09
C GLY A 42 4.39 10.50 2.36
N TRP A 43 5.71 10.63 2.47
CA TRP A 43 6.60 9.50 2.72
C TRP A 43 6.65 9.15 4.20
N PHE A 44 6.54 7.87 4.52
CA PHE A 44 6.71 7.38 5.88
C PHE A 44 7.40 6.01 5.91
N LYS A 45 8.04 5.69 7.03
CA LYS A 45 8.74 4.43 7.23
C LYS A 45 8.06 3.60 8.29
N THR A 46 7.85 2.33 8.01
CA THR A 46 7.36 1.33 8.95
C THR A 46 8.35 0.17 8.98
N CYS A 47 8.62 -0.40 10.14
CA CYS A 47 9.42 -1.62 10.25
C CYS A 47 8.66 -2.67 11.04
N ALA A 48 8.78 -3.92 10.60
CA ALA A 48 8.22 -5.07 11.28
C ALA A 48 9.24 -6.20 11.26
N LYS A 49 9.26 -6.99 12.33
CA LYS A 49 10.05 -8.20 12.39
C LYS A 49 9.21 -9.36 11.86
N GLN A 50 9.76 -10.09 10.89
CA GLN A 50 9.13 -11.27 10.31
C GLN A 50 10.13 -12.43 10.34
N GLU A 51 9.86 -13.40 11.22
CA GLU A 51 10.78 -14.51 11.50
C GLU A 51 12.18 -13.99 11.89
N ASP A 52 13.22 -14.42 11.17
CA ASP A 52 14.62 -14.03 11.34
C ASP A 52 15.02 -12.79 10.52
N ASN A 53 14.05 -12.06 9.96
CA ASN A 53 14.31 -10.87 9.13
C ASN A 53 13.62 -9.63 9.69
N ASP A 54 14.32 -8.51 9.63
CA ASP A 54 13.77 -7.18 9.84
C ASP A 54 13.37 -6.60 8.49
N ILE A 55 12.08 -6.25 8.35
CA ILE A 55 11.52 -5.70 7.12
C ILE A 55 11.14 -4.25 7.38
N CYS A 56 11.87 -3.34 6.74
CA CYS A 56 11.58 -1.91 6.76
C CYS A 56 11.07 -1.45 5.40
N THR A 57 9.94 -0.75 5.41
CA THR A 57 9.29 -0.22 4.22
C THR A 57 9.17 1.29 4.32
N VAL A 58 9.76 2.00 3.37
CA VAL A 58 9.56 3.44 3.16
C VAL A 58 8.56 3.58 2.02
N GLN A 59 7.40 4.18 2.29
CA GLN A 59 6.28 4.15 1.36
C GLN A 59 5.54 5.47 1.25
N ASN A 60 4.88 5.64 0.10
CA ASN A 60 3.96 6.73 -0.21
C ASN A 60 2.76 6.13 -0.97
N ILE A 61 1.56 6.39 -0.47
CA ILE A 61 0.33 5.83 -1.00
C ILE A 61 -0.61 6.99 -1.34
N GLN A 62 -0.99 7.10 -2.61
CA GLN A 62 -1.99 8.06 -3.06
C GLN A 62 -3.32 7.34 -3.28
N VAL A 63 -4.37 7.89 -2.71
CA VAL A 63 -5.75 7.42 -2.86
C VAL A 63 -6.60 8.53 -3.46
N ALA A 64 -7.58 8.15 -4.27
CA ALA A 64 -8.60 9.05 -4.79
C ALA A 64 -9.61 9.40 -3.68
N GLN A 65 -10.45 10.40 -3.93
CA GLN A 65 -11.49 10.84 -2.99
C GLN A 65 -12.47 9.72 -2.60
N ASN A 66 -12.70 8.78 -3.52
CA ASN A 66 -13.53 7.59 -3.28
C ASN A 66 -12.78 6.45 -2.55
N ARG A 67 -11.60 6.73 -1.98
CA ARG A 67 -10.72 5.79 -1.27
C ARG A 67 -10.13 4.66 -2.14
N GLN A 68 -10.21 4.77 -3.47
CA GLN A 68 -9.50 3.85 -4.36
C GLN A 68 -8.02 4.21 -4.45
N MET A 69 -7.15 3.20 -4.41
CA MET A 69 -5.71 3.40 -4.58
C MET A 69 -5.39 3.86 -6.01
N ILE A 70 -4.64 4.96 -6.12
CA ILE A 70 -4.12 5.50 -7.39
C ILE A 70 -2.75 4.90 -7.67
N ILE A 71 -1.88 4.91 -6.65
CA ILE A 71 -0.55 4.31 -6.67
C ILE A 71 -0.10 4.02 -5.23
N ALA A 72 0.66 2.95 -5.03
CA ALA A 72 1.40 2.73 -3.81
C ALA A 72 2.85 2.39 -4.16
N VAL A 73 3.78 3.22 -3.68
CA VAL A 73 5.23 3.01 -3.87
C VAL A 73 5.82 2.60 -2.56
N ALA A 74 6.57 1.50 -2.55
CA ALA A 74 7.22 0.95 -1.38
C ALA A 74 8.68 0.62 -1.70
N ILE A 75 9.59 1.17 -0.91
CA ILE A 75 11.00 0.76 -0.87
C ILE A 75 11.15 -0.18 0.32
N ILE A 76 11.40 -1.44 0.01
CA ILE A 76 11.46 -2.52 0.99
C ILE A 76 12.91 -2.92 1.17
N SER A 77 13.37 -2.87 2.42
CA SER A 77 14.65 -3.40 2.86
C SER A 77 14.40 -4.57 3.79
N ILE A 78 14.91 -5.73 3.42
CA ILE A 78 14.88 -6.96 4.20
C ILE A 78 16.32 -7.21 4.64
N GLU A 79 16.54 -7.28 5.95
CA GLU A 79 17.84 -7.51 6.56
C GLU A 79 17.74 -8.67 7.56
N GLY A 80 18.77 -9.50 7.64
CA GLY A 80 18.78 -10.69 8.50
C GLY A 80 19.27 -11.94 7.77
N LYS A 81 18.48 -13.01 7.79
CA LYS A 81 18.80 -14.27 7.11
C LYS A 81 18.89 -14.10 5.60
N MET A 82 18.06 -13.22 5.03
CA MET A 82 18.16 -12.81 3.63
C MET A 82 18.30 -11.29 3.55
N ASN A 83 19.20 -10.83 2.69
CA ASN A 83 19.40 -9.40 2.45
C ASN A 83 18.89 -9.06 1.05
N ARG A 84 17.81 -8.27 0.98
CA ARG A 84 17.22 -7.83 -0.29
C ARG A 84 16.71 -6.41 -0.15
N LYS A 85 16.98 -5.59 -1.16
CA LYS A 85 16.40 -4.25 -1.30
C LYS A 85 15.69 -4.15 -2.64
N LEU A 86 14.43 -3.74 -2.62
CA LEU A 86 13.64 -3.57 -3.84
C LEU A 86 12.71 -2.38 -3.73
N MET A 87 12.30 -1.87 -4.88
CA MET A 87 11.16 -0.99 -5.00
C MET A 87 9.98 -1.78 -5.56
N GLN A 88 8.82 -1.66 -4.92
CA GLN A 88 7.54 -2.11 -5.42
C GLN A 88 6.68 -0.90 -5.79
N VAL A 89 6.04 -0.97 -6.95
CA VAL A 89 5.09 0.04 -7.43
C VAL A 89 3.79 -0.67 -7.75
N SER A 90 2.77 -0.43 -6.94
CA SER A 90 1.43 -0.95 -7.16
C SER A 90 0.56 0.11 -7.82
N VAL A 91 -0.12 -0.29 -8.90
CA VAL A 91 -1.08 0.54 -9.64
C VAL A 91 -2.39 -0.22 -9.80
N PRO A 92 -3.52 0.45 -10.12
CA PRO A 92 -4.77 -0.23 -10.46
C PRO A 92 -4.58 -1.29 -11.54
N SER A 93 -5.49 -2.26 -11.57
CA SER A 93 -5.53 -3.31 -12.59
C SER A 93 -5.84 -2.76 -14.01
N ALA A 94 -6.02 -3.65 -14.99
CA ALA A 94 -6.23 -3.32 -16.40
C ALA A 94 -5.08 -2.53 -17.07
N ARG A 95 -3.84 -2.87 -16.68
CA ARG A 95 -2.60 -2.34 -17.27
C ARG A 95 -2.01 -3.28 -18.32
N LEU A 96 -1.34 -2.72 -19.31
CA LEU A 96 -0.56 -3.51 -20.26
C LEU A 96 0.72 -3.97 -19.59
N VAL A 97 0.91 -5.29 -19.57
CA VAL A 97 2.05 -5.93 -18.91
C VAL A 97 3.38 -5.66 -19.64
N PRO A 98 3.50 -5.83 -20.98
CA PRO A 98 4.79 -5.71 -21.65
C PRO A 98 5.50 -4.35 -21.48
N PRO A 99 4.80 -3.19 -21.50
CA PRO A 99 5.40 -1.89 -21.22
C PRO A 99 5.89 -1.69 -19.78
N GLY A 100 5.32 -2.43 -18.81
CA GLY A 100 5.62 -2.23 -17.39
C GLY A 100 5.20 -0.86 -16.86
N VAL A 101 5.87 -0.43 -15.80
CA VAL A 101 5.82 0.93 -15.25
C VAL A 101 7.13 1.64 -15.56
N VAL A 102 7.08 2.86 -16.07
CA VAL A 102 8.28 3.69 -16.27
C VAL A 102 8.44 4.63 -15.08
N LEU A 103 9.57 4.52 -14.37
CA LEU A 103 10.01 5.44 -13.34
C LEU A 103 10.88 6.53 -13.96
N GLN A 104 10.65 7.78 -13.58
CA GLN A 104 11.45 8.92 -14.01
C GLN A 104 11.60 9.92 -12.87
N ILE A 105 12.84 10.30 -12.52
CA ILE A 105 13.14 11.29 -11.48
C ILE A 105 13.48 12.61 -12.16
N ASP A 106 12.81 13.70 -11.79
CA ASP A 106 13.04 15.08 -12.28
C ASP A 106 13.16 15.21 -13.81
N GLY A 107 12.36 14.46 -14.56
CA GLY A 107 12.41 14.50 -16.02
C GLY A 107 13.65 13.81 -16.64
N GLY A 108 14.46 13.10 -15.85
CA GLY A 108 15.62 12.35 -16.30
C GLY A 108 15.30 11.14 -17.19
N LYS A 109 16.26 10.22 -17.34
CA LYS A 109 16.06 9.00 -18.14
C LYS A 109 15.03 8.09 -17.49
N GLY A 110 14.02 7.66 -18.25
CA GLY A 110 13.04 6.68 -17.81
C GLY A 110 13.65 5.30 -17.59
N GLN A 111 13.31 4.66 -16.47
CA GLN A 111 13.68 3.30 -16.11
C GLN A 111 12.43 2.42 -16.09
N LYS A 112 12.42 1.36 -16.91
CA LYS A 112 11.32 0.39 -16.92
C LYS A 112 11.40 -0.50 -15.67
N ILE A 113 10.24 -0.73 -15.07
CA ILE A 113 9.98 -1.66 -13.97
C ILE A 113 8.97 -2.68 -14.49
N ASP A 114 9.35 -3.95 -14.50
CA ASP A 114 8.48 -5.02 -14.99
C ASP A 114 7.44 -5.40 -13.92
N TYR A 115 6.24 -5.77 -14.37
CA TYR A 115 5.21 -6.30 -13.48
C TYR A 115 5.64 -7.68 -12.96
N ALA A 116 5.69 -7.83 -11.64
CA ALA A 116 5.92 -9.12 -11.00
C ALA A 116 4.63 -9.92 -10.87
N VAL A 117 3.51 -9.24 -10.55
CA VAL A 117 2.21 -9.89 -10.36
C VAL A 117 1.05 -8.91 -10.61
N CYS A 118 -0.07 -9.41 -11.12
CA CYS A 118 -1.32 -8.69 -11.21
C CYS A 118 -2.45 -9.49 -10.55
N PHE A 119 -3.06 -8.89 -9.54
CA PHE A 119 -4.31 -9.32 -8.91
C PHE A 119 -5.51 -8.54 -9.48
N PRO A 120 -6.76 -8.98 -9.23
CA PRO A 120 -7.95 -8.29 -9.73
C PRO A 120 -8.03 -6.81 -9.34
N ASP A 121 -7.54 -6.46 -8.15
CA ASP A 121 -7.55 -5.11 -7.60
C ASP A 121 -6.33 -4.27 -8.00
N ARG A 122 -5.16 -4.89 -8.25
CA ARG A 122 -3.91 -4.17 -8.51
C ARG A 122 -2.87 -4.95 -9.32
N CYS A 123 -1.99 -4.23 -10.00
CA CYS A 123 -0.76 -4.76 -10.58
C CYS A 123 0.46 -4.19 -9.85
N THR A 124 1.39 -5.06 -9.43
CA THR A 124 2.62 -4.70 -8.71
C THR A 124 3.83 -4.93 -9.61
N ALA A 125 4.59 -3.87 -9.84
CA ALA A 125 5.86 -3.88 -10.54
C ALA A 125 7.01 -3.85 -9.54
N GLU A 126 8.08 -4.58 -9.81
CA GLU A 126 9.23 -4.69 -8.91
C GLU A 126 10.54 -4.40 -9.63
N ILE A 127 11.48 -3.78 -8.93
CA ILE A 127 12.85 -3.64 -9.40
C ILE A 127 13.82 -3.74 -8.22
N PRO A 128 14.95 -4.46 -8.35
CA PRO A 128 16.03 -4.39 -7.38
C PRO A 128 16.46 -2.94 -7.19
N LEU A 129 16.58 -2.52 -5.94
CA LEU A 129 16.93 -1.15 -5.63
C LEU A 129 18.44 -1.02 -5.52
N THR A 130 19.02 -0.08 -6.26
CA THR A 130 20.45 0.21 -6.22
C THR A 130 20.73 1.44 -5.37
N ASP A 131 21.95 1.55 -4.83
CA ASP A 131 22.36 2.73 -4.06
C ASP A 131 22.30 4.01 -4.91
N ALA A 132 22.58 3.92 -6.22
CA ALA A 132 22.46 5.04 -7.14
C ALA A 132 21.00 5.51 -7.29
N MET A 133 20.04 4.58 -7.34
CA MET A 133 18.61 4.94 -7.36
C MET A 133 18.19 5.61 -6.06
N ILE A 134 18.61 5.07 -4.90
CA ILE A 134 18.33 5.69 -3.59
C ILE A 134 18.92 7.09 -3.52
N ALA A 135 20.17 7.27 -3.92
CA ALA A 135 20.83 8.57 -3.95
C ALA A 135 20.10 9.56 -4.88
N SER A 136 19.56 9.09 -6.01
CA SER A 136 18.76 9.91 -6.92
C SER A 136 17.43 10.32 -6.29
N LEU A 137 16.72 9.40 -5.63
CA LEU A 137 15.48 9.69 -4.91
C LEU A 137 15.69 10.67 -3.75
N LYS A 138 16.82 10.57 -3.03
CA LYS A 138 17.15 11.48 -1.94
C LYS A 138 17.44 12.92 -2.39
N LYS A 139 17.98 13.07 -3.60
CA LYS A 139 18.37 14.38 -4.18
C LYS A 139 17.26 15.01 -5.02
N GLY A 140 16.35 14.19 -5.55
CA GLY A 140 15.33 14.65 -6.48
C GLY A 140 14.17 15.38 -5.83
N HIS A 141 13.37 16.04 -6.65
CA HIS A 141 12.18 16.79 -6.21
C HIS A 141 10.89 16.03 -6.49
N ASP A 142 10.78 15.45 -7.68
CA ASP A 142 9.60 14.68 -8.10
C ASP A 142 10.03 13.36 -8.74
N VAL A 143 9.25 12.31 -8.47
CA VAL A 143 9.30 11.06 -9.22
C VAL A 143 7.98 10.85 -9.94
N VAL A 144 8.05 10.50 -11.22
CA VAL A 144 6.89 10.18 -12.07
C VAL A 144 6.89 8.70 -12.38
N PHE A 145 5.78 8.05 -12.07
CA PHE A 145 5.51 6.67 -12.44
C PHE A 145 4.46 6.63 -13.55
N THR A 146 4.83 6.15 -14.73
CA THR A 146 3.93 6.06 -15.88
C THR A 146 3.58 4.61 -16.15
N SER A 147 2.31 4.26 -15.93
CA SER A 147 1.74 2.98 -16.34
C SER A 147 0.90 3.16 -17.61
N MET A 148 0.66 2.09 -18.36
CA MET A 148 -0.17 2.16 -19.56
C MET A 148 -1.40 1.26 -19.41
N ASN A 149 -2.60 1.78 -19.71
CA ASN A 149 -3.83 0.96 -19.66
C ASN A 149 -3.98 0.08 -20.91
N PHE A 150 -4.95 -0.82 -20.90
CA PHE A 150 -5.24 -1.73 -22.03
C PHE A 150 -5.55 -1.03 -23.37
N ARG A 151 -5.95 0.26 -23.34
CA ARG A 151 -6.16 1.11 -24.54
C ARG A 151 -4.89 1.81 -25.02
N ARG A 152 -3.72 1.45 -24.46
CA ARG A 152 -2.42 2.08 -24.76
C ARG A 152 -2.35 3.57 -24.41
N VAL A 153 -3.16 4.02 -23.45
CA VAL A 153 -3.10 5.41 -22.95
C VAL A 153 -2.16 5.45 -21.73
N PRO A 154 -1.13 6.31 -21.74
CA PRO A 154 -0.24 6.47 -20.60
C PRO A 154 -0.97 7.17 -19.44
N ASN A 155 -0.59 6.80 -18.23
CA ASN A 155 -1.11 7.35 -16.97
C ASN A 155 0.06 7.76 -16.07
N PRO A 156 0.60 8.97 -16.24
CA PRO A 156 1.68 9.48 -15.41
C PRO A 156 1.15 9.91 -14.04
N ILE A 157 1.72 9.36 -12.97
CA ILE A 157 1.44 9.75 -11.59
C ILE A 157 2.70 10.38 -11.01
N LYS A 158 2.59 11.66 -10.60
CA LYS A 158 3.67 12.41 -9.98
C LYS A 158 3.60 12.29 -8.46
N ILE A 159 4.73 12.00 -7.84
CA ILE A 159 4.90 11.93 -6.39
C ILE A 159 6.05 12.85 -6.01
N SER A 160 5.80 13.81 -5.12
CA SER A 160 6.86 14.63 -4.53
C SER A 160 7.80 13.75 -3.70
N LEU A 161 9.10 14.01 -3.79
CA LEU A 161 10.15 13.40 -2.98
C LEU A 161 10.40 14.19 -1.69
N ASP A 162 9.61 15.22 -1.40
CA ASP A 162 9.67 15.95 -0.14
C ASP A 162 9.45 15.00 1.05
N GLY A 163 10.35 15.08 2.02
CA GLY A 163 10.34 14.20 3.19
C GLY A 163 10.84 12.77 2.94
N PHE A 164 11.15 12.38 1.69
CA PHE A 164 11.66 11.04 1.38
C PHE A 164 12.94 10.72 2.16
N THR A 165 13.94 11.60 2.08
CA THR A 165 15.23 11.41 2.77
C THR A 165 15.05 11.26 4.28
N GLY A 166 14.22 12.14 4.88
CA GLY A 166 13.92 12.10 6.31
C GLY A 166 13.22 10.81 6.72
N SER A 167 12.27 10.32 5.92
CA SER A 167 11.59 9.05 6.19
C SER A 167 12.49 7.84 5.94
N TYR A 168 13.36 7.88 4.93
CA TYR A 168 14.27 6.79 4.62
C TYR A 168 15.34 6.60 5.70
N ASP A 169 16.01 7.68 6.08
CA ASP A 169 17.09 7.67 7.08
C ASP A 169 16.58 7.71 8.52
N GLY A 170 15.35 8.18 8.72
CA GLY A 170 14.75 8.37 10.04
C GLY A 170 14.21 7.10 10.70
N PRO A 171 13.67 7.26 11.92
CA PRO A 171 13.04 6.16 12.65
C PRO A 171 11.73 5.72 11.96
N ALA A 172 11.40 4.44 12.12
CA ALA A 172 10.09 3.95 11.74
C ALA A 172 9.00 4.53 12.66
N ILE A 173 7.84 4.80 12.08
CA ILE A 173 6.61 5.10 12.79
C ILE A 173 5.68 3.89 12.68
N THR A 174 4.82 3.67 13.67
CA THR A 174 3.74 2.69 13.55
C THR A 174 2.64 3.23 12.64
N GLN A 175 1.84 2.34 12.03
CA GLN A 175 0.69 2.75 11.23
C GLN A 175 -0.31 3.59 12.06
N SER A 176 -0.50 3.26 13.33
CA SER A 176 -1.33 4.02 14.26
C SER A 176 -0.76 5.42 14.55
N GLN A 177 0.55 5.55 14.74
CA GLN A 177 1.21 6.86 14.91
C GLN A 177 1.07 7.72 13.66
N ALA A 178 1.10 7.09 12.49
CA ALA A 178 1.02 7.79 11.22
C ALA A 178 -0.40 8.32 10.93
N GLN A 179 -1.43 7.52 11.24
CA GLN A 179 -2.84 7.95 11.18
C GLN A 179 -3.15 9.05 12.20
N GLU A 180 -2.66 8.90 13.43
CA GLU A 180 -2.87 9.90 14.48
C GLU A 180 -2.18 11.23 14.15
N ARG A 181 -0.94 11.17 13.64
CA ARG A 181 -0.25 12.37 13.14
C ARG A 181 -1.06 13.06 12.04
N GLN A 182 -1.66 12.29 11.12
CA GLN A 182 -2.49 12.85 10.05
C GLN A 182 -3.74 13.55 10.61
N ARG A 183 -4.45 12.91 11.55
CA ARG A 183 -5.61 13.50 12.22
C ARG A 183 -5.25 14.81 12.92
N LEU A 184 -4.15 14.82 13.68
CA LEU A 184 -3.67 16.00 14.39
C LEU A 184 -3.29 17.14 13.44
N LEU A 185 -2.71 16.82 12.27
CA LEU A 185 -2.38 17.82 11.26
C LEU A 185 -3.64 18.44 10.64
N GLU A 186 -4.66 17.64 10.33
CA GLU A 186 -5.94 18.12 9.81
C GLU A 186 -6.66 19.03 10.82
N GLU A 187 -6.69 18.64 12.09
CA GLU A 187 -7.24 19.45 13.18
C GLU A 187 -6.49 20.77 13.37
N ALA A 188 -5.15 20.74 13.31
CA ALA A 188 -4.33 21.93 13.40
C ALA A 188 -4.55 22.89 12.22
N MET A 189 -4.69 22.36 11.01
CA MET A 189 -4.97 23.17 9.82
C MET A 189 -6.36 23.79 9.88
N GLN A 190 -7.38 23.03 10.32
CA GLN A 190 -8.73 23.56 10.48
C GLN A 190 -8.77 24.69 11.51
N LYS A 191 -8.16 24.48 12.68
CA LYS A 191 -8.07 25.51 13.73
C LYS A 191 -7.39 26.78 13.22
N LYS A 192 -6.28 26.65 12.49
CA LYS A 192 -5.57 27.79 11.90
C LYS A 192 -6.41 28.54 10.87
N ASN A 193 -7.21 27.83 10.08
CA ASN A 193 -8.12 28.43 9.09
C ASN A 193 -9.22 29.23 9.78
N GLU A 194 -9.83 28.69 10.85
CA GLU A 194 -10.85 29.38 11.66
C GLU A 194 -10.27 30.64 12.34
N GLU A 195 -9.07 30.54 12.93
CA GLU A 195 -8.35 31.68 13.51
C GLU A 195 -8.05 32.76 12.46
N SER A 196 -7.61 32.34 11.27
CA SER A 196 -7.34 33.26 10.17
C SER A 196 -8.63 33.94 9.69
N GLN A 197 -9.72 33.20 9.50
CA GLN A 197 -11.02 33.76 9.11
C GLN A 197 -11.51 34.81 10.10
N LYS A 198 -11.43 34.50 11.40
CA LYS A 198 -11.82 35.45 12.45
C LYS A 198 -10.95 36.71 12.42
N ALA A 199 -9.63 36.56 12.26
CA ALA A 199 -8.73 37.70 12.14
C ALA A 199 -9.06 38.60 10.92
N LEU A 200 -9.45 38.00 9.79
CA LEU A 200 -9.92 38.75 8.62
C LEU A 200 -11.24 39.48 8.89
N GLU A 201 -12.21 38.84 9.56
CA GLU A 201 -13.48 39.48 9.92
C GLU A 201 -13.30 40.66 10.87
N ASP A 202 -12.45 40.50 11.88
CA ASP A 202 -12.15 41.56 12.86
C ASP A 202 -11.44 42.74 12.18
N ALA A 203 -10.49 42.47 11.27
CA ALA A 203 -9.84 43.50 10.46
C ALA A 203 -10.83 44.23 9.53
N GLN A 204 -11.80 43.52 8.94
CA GLN A 204 -12.83 44.13 8.10
C GLN A 204 -13.81 45.02 8.90
N LYS A 205 -14.15 44.62 10.14
CA LYS A 205 -14.98 45.44 11.04
C LYS A 205 -14.25 46.71 11.46
N ALA A 206 -13.00 46.60 11.89
CA ALA A 206 -12.17 47.75 12.26
C ALA A 206 -12.01 48.74 11.08
N ALA A 207 -11.80 48.22 9.85
CA ALA A 207 -11.69 49.05 8.65
C ALA A 207 -13.01 49.77 8.28
N LYS A 208 -14.18 49.20 8.62
CA LYS A 208 -15.49 49.84 8.41
C LYS A 208 -15.82 50.90 9.46
N GLU A 209 -15.30 50.76 10.68
CA GLU A 209 -15.48 51.73 11.77
C GLU A 209 -14.57 52.96 11.65
N THR A 210 -13.53 52.89 10.82
CA THR A 210 -12.58 54.00 10.59
C THR A 210 -12.97 54.89 9.38
N LYS A 211 -14.18 54.75 8.84
CA LYS A 211 -14.72 55.53 7.71
C LYS A 211 -15.99 56.27 8.11
#